data_AF-B5EW13-F1
#
_entry.id   AF-B5EW13-F1
#
_cell.length_a   1.000
_cell.length_b   1.000
_cell.length_c   1.000
_cell.angle_alpha   90.00
_cell.angle_beta   90.00
_cell.angle_gamma   90.00
#
_symmetry.space_group_name_H-M   'P 1'
#
loop_
_entity.id
_entity.type
_entity.pdbx_description
1 polymer ?
#
loop_
_entity_poly.entity_id
_entity_poly.type
_entity_poly.pdbx_seq_one_letter_code
_entity_poly.pdbx_strand_id
1 'polypeptide(L)'
;MIEISNDVKAPFSTKSLLQMLVDSGEAWPRGATCATQERDGEILFWNAPISQVKQAREKACLHKGLIPLIGVGNQVGVIYCSENDQPVVALDWKVAVITLEQFINQA
;
A
#
# COMPACT_ATOMS: atom_id res chain seq x y z
N MET A 1 -4.61 -32.74 5.42
CA MET A 1 -5.36 -31.52 5.08
C MET A 1 -4.51 -30.35 5.51
N ILE A 2 -4.06 -29.50 4.58
CA ILE A 2 -3.43 -28.23 4.94
C ILE A 2 -4.60 -27.30 5.20
N GLU A 3 -4.80 -26.89 6.45
CA GLU A 3 -5.63 -25.72 6.71
C GLU A 3 -4.93 -24.51 6.07
N ILE A 4 -5.46 -24.02 4.97
CA ILE A 4 -5.12 -22.69 4.45
C ILE A 4 -5.91 -21.68 5.30
N SER A 5 -5.65 -21.66 6.61
CA SER A 5 -6.20 -20.68 7.52
C SER A 5 -5.06 -19.74 7.90
N ASN A 6 -4.72 -18.81 7.02
CA ASN A 6 -3.97 -17.65 7.45
C ASN A 6 -4.47 -16.45 6.67
N ASP A 7 -5.42 -15.77 7.29
CA ASP A 7 -5.83 -14.42 6.99
C ASP A 7 -4.64 -13.50 7.34
N VAL A 8 -3.52 -13.65 6.60
CA VAL A 8 -2.19 -13.10 6.91
C VAL A 8 -2.35 -11.60 7.10
N LYS A 9 -2.13 -11.17 8.34
CA LYS A 9 -2.19 -9.77 8.73
C LYS A 9 -0.81 -9.41 9.25
N ALA A 10 -0.12 -8.53 8.55
CA ALA A 10 1.10 -7.96 9.08
C ALA A 10 0.78 -7.15 10.36
N PRO A 11 1.70 -7.12 11.35
CA PRO A 11 1.56 -6.26 12.52
C PRO A 11 1.49 -4.78 12.13
N PHE A 12 0.87 -3.97 12.99
CA PHE A 12 0.80 -2.53 12.78
C PHE A 12 2.12 -1.87 13.18
N SER A 13 2.61 -0.99 12.31
CA SER A 13 3.60 0.03 12.63
C SER A 13 2.92 1.22 13.36
N THR A 14 3.72 1.99 14.08
CA THR A 14 3.32 3.29 14.62
C THR A 14 3.42 4.42 13.59
N LYS A 15 4.02 4.16 12.43
CA LYS A 15 4.24 5.13 11.34
C LYS A 15 3.03 5.22 10.41
N SER A 16 2.82 6.39 9.82
CA SER A 16 1.91 6.55 8.68
C SER A 16 2.52 5.95 7.41
N LEU A 17 1.68 5.69 6.40
CA LEU A 17 2.16 5.13 5.14
C LEU A 17 3.14 6.08 4.43
N LEU A 18 2.92 7.39 4.55
CA LEU A 18 3.85 8.41 4.03
C LEU A 18 5.21 8.32 4.71
N GLN A 19 5.24 8.23 6.05
CA GLN A 19 6.49 8.10 6.79
C GLN A 19 7.23 6.81 6.43
N MET A 20 6.50 5.69 6.29
CA MET A 20 7.10 4.42 5.88
C MET A 20 7.73 4.48 4.48
N LEU A 21 7.08 5.18 3.54
CA LEU A 21 7.61 5.39 2.20
C LEU A 21 8.88 6.25 2.23
N VAL A 22 8.88 7.36 2.98
CA VAL A 22 10.06 8.24 3.11
C VAL A 22 11.22 7.50 3.78
N ASP A 23 10.96 6.83 4.89
CA ASP A 23 11.97 6.09 5.65
C ASP A 23 12.56 4.89 4.89
N SER A 24 11.81 4.34 3.92
CA SER A 24 12.30 3.23 3.09
C SER A 24 13.50 3.63 2.22
N GLY A 25 13.63 4.92 1.89
CA GLY A 25 14.64 5.41 0.95
C GLY A 25 14.44 4.93 -0.50
N GLU A 26 13.37 4.20 -0.79
CA GLU A 26 13.06 3.70 -2.12
C GLU A 26 12.62 4.83 -3.06
N ALA A 27 13.06 4.76 -4.31
CA ALA A 27 12.67 5.71 -5.32
C ALA A 27 11.19 5.50 -5.72
N TRP A 28 10.46 6.60 -5.91
CA TRP A 28 9.09 6.52 -6.40
C TRP A 28 9.04 5.91 -7.82
N PRO A 29 8.28 4.83 -8.06
CA PRO A 29 8.25 4.17 -9.36
C PRO A 29 7.79 5.09 -10.49
N ARG A 30 8.46 5.02 -11.64
CA ARG A 30 8.12 5.83 -12.81
C ARG A 30 6.68 5.53 -13.26
N GLY A 31 5.88 6.60 -13.39
CA GLY A 31 4.49 6.50 -13.86
C GLY A 31 3.48 6.19 -12.77
N ALA A 32 3.91 5.94 -11.52
CA ALA A 32 2.99 5.84 -10.40
C ALA A 32 2.42 7.22 -10.03
N THR A 33 1.10 7.30 -9.92
CA THR A 33 0.35 8.48 -9.48
C THR A 33 0.16 8.48 -7.96
N CYS A 34 -0.01 7.30 -7.37
CA CYS A 34 -0.17 7.11 -5.93
C CYS A 34 0.27 5.73 -5.44
N ALA A 35 0.39 5.61 -4.12
CA ALA A 35 0.67 4.37 -3.41
C ALA A 35 -0.38 4.11 -2.31
N THR A 36 -0.67 2.84 -2.07
CA THR A 36 -1.58 2.38 -1.01
C THR A 36 -1.10 1.04 -0.47
N GLN A 37 -1.62 0.57 0.68
CA GLN A 37 -1.14 -0.67 1.27
C GLN A 37 -2.20 -1.78 1.38
N GLU A 38 -1.80 -3.04 1.23
CA GLU A 38 -2.60 -4.23 1.51
C GLU A 38 -2.37 -4.73 2.95
N ARG A 39 -3.26 -5.61 3.41
CA ARG A 39 -3.29 -6.10 4.80
C ARG A 39 -2.05 -6.92 5.21
N ASP A 40 -1.41 -7.55 4.24
CA ASP A 40 -0.20 -8.36 4.41
C ASP A 40 1.09 -7.52 4.46
N GLY A 41 0.98 -6.21 4.27
CA GLY A 41 2.11 -5.28 4.30
C GLY A 41 2.55 -4.78 2.92
N GLU A 42 2.02 -5.33 1.82
CA GLU A 42 2.38 -4.88 0.47
C GLU A 42 2.02 -3.41 0.26
N ILE A 43 3.00 -2.59 -0.08
CA ILE A 43 2.75 -1.22 -0.55
C ILE A 43 2.72 -1.27 -2.07
N LEU A 44 1.53 -1.07 -2.63
CA LEU A 44 1.25 -1.11 -4.06
C LEU A 44 1.28 0.30 -4.65
N PHE A 45 2.01 0.46 -5.74
CA PHE A 45 2.07 1.69 -6.52
C PHE A 45 1.20 1.57 -7.76
N TRP A 46 0.38 2.58 -8.01
CA TRP A 46 -0.64 2.58 -9.05
C TRP A 46 -0.38 3.70 -10.06
N ASN A 47 -0.65 3.45 -11.34
CA ASN A 47 -0.70 4.48 -12.39
C ASN A 47 -2.14 4.96 -12.70
N ALA A 48 -3.13 4.50 -11.92
CA ALA A 48 -4.54 4.86 -12.08
C ALA A 48 -4.84 6.28 -11.56
N PRO A 49 -5.96 6.92 -11.96
CA PRO A 49 -6.39 8.18 -11.38
C PRO A 49 -6.53 8.11 -9.85
N ILE A 50 -5.97 9.08 -9.14
CA ILE A 50 -5.98 9.12 -7.65
C ILE A 50 -7.41 9.01 -7.10
N SER A 51 -8.39 9.64 -7.74
CA SER A 51 -9.80 9.57 -7.36
C SER A 51 -10.36 8.14 -7.44
N GLN A 52 -9.98 7.38 -8.47
CA GLN A 52 -10.36 5.96 -8.60
C GLN A 52 -9.74 5.12 -7.49
N VAL A 53 -8.46 5.34 -7.18
CA VAL A 53 -7.77 4.61 -6.10
C VAL A 53 -8.38 4.92 -4.73
N LYS A 54 -8.74 6.18 -4.46
CA LYS A 54 -9.46 6.57 -3.24
C LYS A 54 -10.82 5.86 -3.11
N GLN A 55 -11.62 5.87 -4.18
CA GLN A 55 -12.91 5.14 -4.19
C GLN A 55 -12.72 3.63 -4.02
N ALA A 56 -11.68 3.05 -4.62
CA ALA A 56 -11.36 1.64 -4.45
C ALA A 56 -11.00 1.34 -2.99
N ARG A 57 -10.21 2.20 -2.35
CA ARG A 57 -9.83 2.06 -0.93
C ARG A 57 -11.03 2.11 0.01
N GLU A 58 -12.00 2.98 -0.25
CA GLU A 58 -13.26 3.05 0.51
C GLU A 58 -14.13 1.79 0.34
N LYS A 59 -14.09 1.16 -0.84
CA LYS A 59 -14.88 -0.04 -1.19
C LYS A 59 -14.17 -1.35 -0.90
N ALA A 60 -12.84 -1.34 -0.73
CA ALA A 60 -12.04 -2.52 -0.57
C ALA A 60 -12.46 -3.27 0.70
N CYS A 61 -12.85 -4.53 0.54
CA CYS A 61 -13.00 -5.43 1.67
C CYS A 61 -11.67 -6.15 1.92
N LEU A 62 -11.39 -6.44 3.19
CA LEU A 62 -10.11 -7.01 3.65
C LEU A 62 -9.71 -8.32 2.95
N HIS A 63 -10.66 -9.03 2.34
CA HIS A 63 -10.44 -10.33 1.71
C HIS A 63 -10.21 -10.28 0.19
N LYS A 64 -10.48 -9.14 -0.47
CA LYS A 64 -10.36 -9.02 -1.94
C LYS A 64 -9.24 -8.09 -2.38
N GLY A 65 -8.70 -7.25 -1.49
CA GLY A 65 -7.69 -6.25 -1.82
C GLY A 65 -8.18 -5.24 -2.87
N LEU A 66 -7.26 -4.53 -3.51
CA LEU A 66 -7.57 -3.45 -4.44
C LEU A 66 -7.47 -3.85 -5.90
N ILE A 67 -6.77 -4.94 -6.21
CA ILE A 67 -6.61 -5.45 -7.58
C ILE A 67 -7.97 -5.64 -8.30
N PRO A 68 -9.02 -6.23 -7.68
CA PRO A 68 -10.30 -6.40 -8.36
C PRO A 68 -11.06 -5.08 -8.65
N LEU A 69 -10.69 -3.98 -7.97
CA LEU A 69 -11.35 -2.67 -8.09
C LEU A 69 -10.60 -1.72 -9.02
N ILE A 70 -9.28 -1.76 -9.01
CA ILE A 70 -8.41 -0.88 -9.80
C ILE A 70 -7.97 -1.57 -11.10
N GLY A 71 -7.78 -2.89 -11.08
CA GLY A 71 -7.26 -3.70 -12.17
C GLY A 71 -5.74 -3.89 -12.11
N VAL A 72 -5.28 -5.12 -12.30
CA VAL A 72 -3.86 -5.50 -12.24
C VAL A 72 -2.97 -4.72 -13.22
N GLY A 73 -3.51 -4.35 -14.39
CA GLY A 73 -2.76 -3.57 -15.39
C GLY A 73 -2.37 -2.17 -14.94
N ASN A 74 -2.93 -1.68 -13.83
CA ASN A 74 -2.60 -0.39 -13.26
C ASN A 74 -1.57 -0.46 -12.11
N GLN A 75 -1.20 -1.65 -11.65
CA GLN A 75 -0.13 -1.82 -10.66
C GLN A 75 1.22 -1.69 -11.35
N VAL A 76 2.06 -0.75 -10.90
CA VAL A 76 3.36 -0.45 -11.53
C VAL A 76 4.55 -0.66 -10.60
N GLY A 77 4.31 -0.97 -9.33
CA GLY A 77 5.36 -1.28 -8.37
C GLY A 77 4.80 -1.91 -7.11
N VAL A 78 5.67 -2.58 -6.36
CA VAL A 78 5.40 -3.13 -5.04
C VAL A 78 6.67 -3.08 -4.20
N ILE A 79 6.53 -2.71 -2.94
CA ILE A 79 7.59 -2.85 -1.93
C ILE A 79 6.98 -3.38 -0.63
N TYR A 80 7.86 -3.78 0.29
CA TYR A 80 7.52 -4.02 1.68
C TYR A 80 8.42 -3.15 2.57
N CYS A 81 7.84 -2.56 3.60
CA CYS A 81 8.62 -1.97 4.68
C CYS A 81 8.57 -2.91 5.90
N SER A 82 9.72 -3.11 6.52
CA SER A 82 9.89 -4.03 7.65
C SER A 82 10.34 -3.30 8.91
N GLU A 83 9.84 -3.75 10.05
CA GLU A 83 10.36 -3.40 11.38
C GLU A 83 10.84 -4.69 12.05
N ASN A 84 12.08 -4.70 12.54
CA ASN A 84 12.72 -5.91 13.08
C ASN A 84 12.63 -7.12 12.13
N ASP A 85 12.95 -6.89 10.85
CA ASP A 85 12.91 -7.88 9.76
C ASP A 85 11.52 -8.50 9.47
N GLN A 86 10.44 -7.92 10.01
CA GLN A 86 9.07 -8.35 9.76
C GLN A 86 8.29 -7.29 8.97
N PRO A 87 7.62 -7.64 7.86
CA PRO A 87 6.72 -6.73 7.16
C PRO A 87 5.63 -6.18 8.09
N VAL A 88 5.35 -4.89 7.97
CA VAL A 88 4.36 -4.17 8.80
C VAL A 88 3.34 -3.42 7.94
N VAL A 89 2.16 -3.15 8.51
CA VAL A 89 1.19 -2.21 7.94
C VAL A 89 1.22 -0.86 8.65
N ALA A 90 1.12 0.23 7.89
CA ALA A 90 1.03 1.58 8.41
C ALA A 90 -0.18 1.77 9.34
N LEU A 91 -0.10 2.74 10.26
CA LEU A 91 -1.22 3.08 11.15
C LEU A 91 -2.51 3.44 10.38
N ASP A 92 -2.36 4.13 9.25
CA ASP A 92 -3.44 4.66 8.40
C ASP A 92 -3.70 3.82 7.14
N TRP A 93 -3.16 2.59 7.05
CA TRP A 93 -3.18 1.74 5.84
C TRP A 93 -4.58 1.53 5.22
N LYS A 94 -5.63 1.52 6.05
CA LYS A 94 -7.01 1.31 5.60
C LYS A 94 -7.60 2.46 4.80
N VAL A 95 -7.03 3.66 4.92
CA VAL A 95 -7.54 4.88 4.30
C VAL A 95 -6.49 5.61 3.47
N ALA A 96 -5.21 5.32 3.69
CA ALA A 96 -4.10 6.03 3.07
C ALA A 96 -4.05 5.80 1.55
N VAL A 97 -3.98 6.93 0.83
CA VAL A 97 -3.61 7.01 -0.58
C VAL A 97 -2.59 8.13 -0.70
N ILE A 98 -1.32 7.76 -0.80
CA ILE A 98 -0.21 8.71 -0.84
C ILE A 98 0.04 9.09 -2.30
N THR A 99 0.08 10.38 -2.62
CA THR A 99 0.39 10.86 -3.97
C THR A 99 1.89 11.10 -4.13
N LEU A 100 2.38 11.13 -5.37
CA LEU A 100 3.76 11.53 -5.67
C LEU A 100 4.08 12.91 -5.07
N GLU A 101 3.16 13.87 -5.18
CA GLU A 101 3.33 15.21 -4.62
C GLU A 101 3.51 15.19 -3.08
N GLN A 102 2.75 14.36 -2.37
CA GLN A 102 2.90 14.22 -0.92
C GLN A 102 4.26 13.61 -0.56
N PHE A 103 4.73 12.65 -1.34
CA PHE A 103 6.03 11.99 -1.13
C PHE A 103 7.20 12.96 -1.34
N ILE A 104 7.23 13.68 -2.47
CA ILE A 104 8.34 14.61 -2.78
C ILE A 104 8.41 15.80 -1.83
N ASN A 105 7.28 16.20 -1.22
CA ASN A 105 7.26 17.33 -0.28
C ASN A 105 7.75 16.94 1.13
N GLN A 106 8.13 15.68 1.35
CA GLN A 106 8.67 15.17 2.62
C GLN A 106 10.10 14.60 2.49
N ALA A 107 10.56 14.36 1.26
CA ALA A 107 11.85 13.73 0.95
C ALA A 107 13.00 14.75 0.84
#